data_AF-A0A0P9P1G0-F1
#
_entry.id   AF-A0A0P9P1G0-F1
#
_cell.length_a   1.000
_cell.length_b   1.000
_cell.length_c   1.000
_cell.angle_alpha   90.00
_cell.angle_beta   90.00
_cell.angle_gamma   90.00
#
_symmetry.space_group_name_H-M   'P 1'
#
loop_
_entity.id
_entity.type
_entity.pdbx_description
1 polymer ?
#
loop_
_entity_poly.entity_id
_entity_poly.type
_entity_poly.pdbx_seq_one_letter_code
_entity_poly.pdbx_strand_id
1 'polypeptide(L)'
;MIGKTMNSKVDDTPHLIRQRDQFVPRGIVTAHPLVIDRAQGSELWDVDGKRYLDFVGGIGVLNIGHNHPNVVAAIQAQLTKVAHACFQVASYLPY
;
A
#
# COMPACT_ATOMS: atom_id res chain seq x y z
N MET A 1 14.74 -14.47 2.95
CA MET A 1 13.60 -15.08 2.24
C MET A 1 12.68 -15.71 3.27
N ILE A 2 11.66 -14.99 3.71
CA ILE A 2 10.59 -15.58 4.53
C ILE A 2 9.38 -15.64 3.59
N GLY A 3 9.17 -16.82 3.01
CA GLY A 3 8.00 -17.07 2.16
C GLY A 3 6.75 -16.94 3.01
N LYS A 4 5.93 -15.94 2.69
CA LYS A 4 4.57 -15.83 3.24
C LYS A 4 3.80 -17.03 2.68
N THR A 5 3.50 -18.01 3.52
CA THR A 5 2.61 -19.11 3.14
C THR A 5 1.22 -18.51 2.98
N MET A 6 0.87 -18.06 1.78
CA MET A 6 -0.50 -17.65 1.45
C MET A 6 -1.40 -18.86 1.69
N ASN A 7 -2.26 -18.78 2.69
CA ASN A 7 -3.26 -19.80 2.94
C ASN A 7 -4.34 -19.57 1.89
N SER A 8 -4.23 -20.26 0.74
CA SER A 8 -4.89 -19.95 -0.54
C SER A 8 -6.44 -19.90 -0.54
N LYS A 9 -7.09 -20.09 0.61
CA LYS A 9 -8.55 -19.96 0.78
C LYS A 9 -9.00 -18.76 1.62
N VAL A 10 -8.10 -18.07 2.34
CA VAL A 10 -8.45 -16.96 3.24
C VAL A 10 -8.17 -15.60 2.58
N ASP A 11 -7.16 -15.53 1.71
CA ASP A 11 -6.69 -14.26 1.15
C ASP A 11 -7.12 -14.06 -0.32
N ASP A 12 -8.18 -14.72 -0.78
CA ASP A 12 -8.69 -14.52 -2.15
C ASP A 12 -9.53 -13.25 -2.29
N THR A 13 -9.56 -12.67 -3.50
CA THR A 13 -10.30 -11.42 -3.74
C THR A 13 -11.78 -11.48 -3.30
N PRO A 14 -12.56 -12.53 -3.62
CA PRO A 14 -13.95 -12.61 -3.18
C PRO A 14 -14.13 -12.62 -1.66
N HIS A 15 -13.26 -13.30 -0.91
CA HIS A 15 -13.31 -13.31 0.55
C HIS A 15 -13.05 -11.92 1.12
N LEU A 16 -11.99 -11.25 0.66
CA LEU A 16 -11.60 -9.94 1.16
C LEU A 16 -12.63 -8.85 0.82
N ILE A 17 -13.28 -8.94 -0.35
CA ILE A 17 -14.40 -8.04 -0.69
C ILE A 17 -15.60 -8.26 0.25
N ARG A 18 -15.95 -9.51 0.58
CA ARG A 18 -17.02 -9.79 1.56
C ARG A 18 -16.70 -9.20 2.94
N GLN A 19 -15.45 -9.31 3.39
CA GLN A 19 -15.02 -8.70 4.64
C GLN A 19 -15.12 -7.17 4.57
N ARG A 20 -14.65 -6.56 3.48
CA ARG A 20 -14.81 -5.11 3.25
C ARG A 20 -16.27 -4.70 3.36
N ASP A 21 -17.20 -5.41 2.72
CA ASP A 21 -18.63 -5.07 2.76
C ASP A 21 -19.26 -5.21 4.15
N GLN A 22 -18.72 -6.10 4.99
CA GLN A 22 -19.13 -6.27 6.37
C GLN A 22 -18.64 -5.13 7.28
N PHE A 23 -17.42 -4.63 7.05
CA PHE A 23 -16.74 -3.72 7.98
C PHE A 23 -16.60 -2.27 7.49
N VAL A 24 -16.85 -1.99 6.21
CA VAL A 24 -16.71 -0.66 5.60
C VAL A 24 -18.08 -0.14 5.15
N PRO A 25 -18.47 1.09 5.54
CA PRO A 25 -19.75 1.66 5.14
C PRO A 25 -19.84 1.85 3.62
N ARG A 26 -21.02 1.58 3.06
CA ARG A 26 -21.32 1.66 1.61
C ARG A 26 -21.06 3.02 0.95
N GLY A 27 -20.94 4.10 1.73
CA GLY A 27 -20.66 5.44 1.20
C GLY A 27 -19.24 5.59 0.64
N ILE A 28 -18.32 4.72 1.03
CA ILE A 28 -16.96 4.68 0.47
C ILE A 28 -16.98 3.78 -0.76
N VAL A 29 -16.80 4.37 -1.94
CA VAL A 29 -16.83 3.64 -3.21
C VAL A 29 -15.43 3.17 -3.60
N THR A 30 -15.33 1.91 -4.04
CA THR A 30 -14.12 1.35 -4.65
C THR A 30 -14.42 1.10 -6.13
N ALA A 31 -13.72 1.80 -7.04
CA ALA A 31 -14.04 1.79 -8.47
C ALA A 31 -13.80 0.42 -9.15
N HIS A 32 -12.80 -0.32 -8.67
CA HIS A 32 -12.46 -1.65 -9.19
C HIS A 32 -12.51 -2.66 -8.05
N PRO A 33 -13.17 -3.82 -8.20
CA PRO A 33 -13.22 -4.87 -7.18
C PRO A 33 -11.89 -5.66 -7.16
N LEU A 34 -10.77 -4.96 -6.95
CA LEU A 34 -9.43 -5.52 -6.88
C LEU A 34 -8.88 -5.37 -5.46
N VAL A 35 -8.15 -6.37 -4.99
CA VAL A 35 -7.42 -6.28 -3.72
C VAL A 35 -5.94 -6.44 -4.03
N ILE A 36 -5.17 -5.36 -3.88
CA ILE A 36 -3.77 -5.28 -4.29
C ILE A 36 -2.85 -5.80 -3.18
N ASP A 37 -1.96 -6.74 -3.51
CA ASP A 37 -0.91 -7.24 -2.61
C ASP A 37 0.41 -6.48 -2.79
N ARG A 38 0.82 -6.23 -4.04
CA ARG A 38 2.07 -5.51 -4.33
C ARG A 38 1.95 -4.58 -5.52
N ALA A 39 2.84 -3.60 -5.57
CA ALA A 39 2.92 -2.59 -6.62
C ALA A 39 4.38 -2.16 -6.86
N GLN A 40 4.74 -1.84 -8.10
CA GLN A 40 6.05 -1.29 -8.44
C GLN A 40 5.97 -0.53 -9.77
N GLY A 41 6.48 0.71 -9.81
CA GLY A 41 6.39 1.54 -11.01
C GLY A 41 4.92 1.76 -11.40
N SER A 42 4.54 1.37 -12.61
CA SER A 42 3.15 1.41 -13.09
C SER A 42 2.42 0.07 -12.98
N GLU A 43 2.98 -0.92 -12.29
CA GLU A 43 2.39 -2.26 -12.22
C GLU A 43 1.80 -2.55 -10.84
N LEU A 44 0.65 -3.23 -10.85
CA LEU A 44 -0.07 -3.72 -9.67
C LEU A 44 -0.25 -5.24 -9.77
N TRP A 45 -0.21 -5.93 -8.64
CA TRP A 45 -0.57 -7.34 -8.55
C TRP A 45 -1.61 -7.52 -7.46
N ASP A 46 -2.73 -8.16 -7.81
CA ASP A 46 -3.73 -8.53 -6.81
C ASP A 46 -3.29 -9.72 -5.97
N VAL A 47 -4.04 -9.99 -4.90
CA VAL A 47 -3.85 -11.13 -4.00
C VAL A 47 -3.99 -12.48 -4.69
N ASP A 48 -4.65 -12.53 -5.85
CA ASP A 48 -4.78 -13.74 -6.67
C ASP A 48 -3.60 -13.88 -7.66
N GLY A 49 -2.63 -12.95 -7.63
CA GLY A 49 -1.41 -12.95 -8.42
C GLY A 49 -1.54 -12.36 -9.83
N LYS A 50 -2.72 -11.83 -10.21
CA LYS A 50 -2.92 -11.21 -11.52
C LYS A 50 -2.30 -9.82 -11.58
N ARG A 51 -1.59 -9.55 -12.67
CA ARG A 51 -0.89 -8.28 -12.92
C ARG A 51 -1.76 -7.31 -13.71
N TYR A 52 -1.70 -6.04 -13.35
CA TYR A 52 -2.40 -4.92 -13.99
C TYR A 52 -1.43 -3.78 -14.27
N LEU A 53 -1.74 -2.99 -15.31
CA LEU A 53 -1.06 -1.73 -15.60
C LEU A 53 -1.91 -0.58 -15.03
N ASP A 54 -1.33 0.24 -14.17
CA ASP A 54 -1.98 1.36 -13.49
C ASP A 54 -1.92 2.63 -14.34
N PHE A 55 -3.05 2.98 -14.93
CA PHE A 55 -3.26 4.24 -15.66
C PHE A 55 -4.01 5.29 -14.83
N VAL A 56 -4.33 4.99 -13.58
CA VAL A 56 -5.01 5.90 -12.65
C VAL A 56 -3.98 6.66 -11.80
N GLY A 57 -2.86 6.02 -11.48
CA GLY A 57 -1.76 6.63 -10.74
C GLY A 57 -2.17 7.11 -9.36
N GLY A 58 -3.08 6.40 -8.70
CA GLY A 58 -3.63 6.79 -7.40
C GLY A 58 -4.34 8.15 -7.41
N ILE A 59 -5.09 8.46 -8.49
CA ILE A 59 -5.73 9.77 -8.70
C ILE A 59 -4.66 10.87 -8.83
N GLY A 60 -3.67 10.64 -9.70
CA GLY A 60 -2.59 11.60 -10.00
C GLY A 60 -1.54 11.79 -8.90
N VAL A 61 -1.54 10.95 -7.85
CA VAL A 61 -0.59 11.04 -6.73
C VAL A 61 0.76 10.39 -7.10
N LEU A 62 0.73 9.29 -7.84
CA LEU A 62 1.89 8.41 -8.03
C LEU A 62 2.65 8.73 -9.32
N ASN A 63 3.02 9.99 -9.51
CA ASN A 63 3.70 10.47 -10.72
C ASN A 63 5.05 9.79 -10.99
N ILE A 64 5.75 9.36 -9.94
CA ILE A 64 7.02 8.61 -10.03
C ILE A 64 6.83 7.09 -9.89
N GLY A 65 5.59 6.62 -9.93
CA GLY A 65 5.22 5.23 -9.75
C GLY A 65 5.17 4.75 -8.30
N HIS A 66 4.56 3.58 -8.12
CA HIS A 66 4.50 2.87 -6.83
C HIS A 66 5.90 2.46 -6.37
N ASN A 67 6.17 2.62 -5.08
CA ASN A 67 7.36 2.09 -4.40
C ASN A 67 8.70 2.47 -5.07
N HIS A 68 8.83 3.73 -5.51
CA HIS A 68 10.07 4.23 -6.10
C HIS A 68 11.28 3.97 -5.16
N PRO A 69 12.37 3.32 -5.62
CA PRO A 69 13.46 2.84 -4.74
C PRO A 69 14.04 3.92 -3.81
N ASN A 70 14.25 5.14 -4.34
CA ASN A 70 14.79 6.24 -3.54
C ASN A 70 13.85 6.69 -2.42
N VAL A 71 12.53 6.67 -2.65
CA VAL A 71 11.53 7.07 -1.64
C VAL A 71 11.45 6.00 -0.56
N VAL A 72 11.39 4.73 -0.96
CA VAL A 72 11.36 3.60 -0.01
C VAL A 72 12.61 3.61 0.87
N ALA A 73 13.79 3.78 0.28
CA ALA A 73 15.05 3.86 1.03
C ALA A 73 15.07 5.04 2.02
N ALA A 74 14.58 6.22 1.61
CA ALA A 74 14.51 7.39 2.49
C ALA A 74 13.55 7.18 3.67
N ILE A 75 12.36 6.60 3.42
CA ILE A 75 11.39 6.27 4.46
C ILE A 75 12.01 5.27 5.44
N GLN A 76 12.59 4.17 4.94
CA GLN A 76 13.23 3.15 5.79
C GLN A 76 14.35 3.75 6.64
N ALA A 77 15.21 4.59 6.07
CA ALA A 77 16.29 5.26 6.78
C ALA A 77 15.78 6.24 7.86
N GLN A 78 14.63 6.90 7.65
CA GLN A 78 14.04 7.78 8.65
C GLN A 78 13.37 7.00 9.78
N LEU A 79 12.75 5.86 9.47
CA LEU A 79 12.09 5.00 10.46
C LEU A 79 13.09 4.38 11.45
N THR A 80 14.38 4.27 11.12
CA THR A 80 15.42 3.88 12.09
C THR A 80 15.82 5.01 13.04
N LYS A 81 15.34 6.23 12.83
CA LYS A 81 15.64 7.41 13.66
C LYS A 81 14.43 7.81 14.50
N VAL A 82 13.39 8.36 13.85
CA VAL A 82 12.18 8.85 14.51
C VAL A 82 11.05 9.00 13.48
N ALA A 83 9.87 8.46 13.82
CA ALA A 83 8.66 8.63 13.02
C ALA A 83 7.88 9.90 13.42
N HIS A 84 7.86 10.23 14.72
CA HIS A 84 7.19 11.42 15.25
C HIS A 84 7.83 11.82 16.59
N ALA A 85 8.18 13.10 16.74
CA ALA A 85 8.80 13.63 17.96
C ALA A 85 7.95 14.70 18.67
N CYS A 86 6.93 15.26 17.99
CA CYS A 86 6.22 16.47 18.40
C CYS A 86 7.16 17.65 18.75
N PHE A 87 7.26 18.65 17.87
CA PHE A 87 8.23 19.74 18.05
C PHE A 87 8.11 20.48 19.39
N GLN A 88 6.91 20.59 19.96
CA GLN A 88 6.69 21.20 21.28
C GLN A 88 7.30 20.39 22.44
N VAL A 89 7.55 19.10 22.22
CA VAL A 89 8.11 18.17 23.23
C VAL A 89 9.61 17.99 23.04
N ALA A 90 10.06 17.84 21.79
CA ALA A 90 11.47 17.66 21.47
C ALA A 90 11.85 18.30 20.13
N SER A 91 12.96 19.04 20.14
CA SER A 91 13.59 19.53 18.91
C SER A 91 14.22 18.39 18.11
N TYR A 92 14.24 18.52 16.79
CA TYR A 92 14.89 17.58 15.87
C TYR A 92 15.51 18.34 14.68
N LEU A 93 16.61 17.80 14.15
CA LEU A 93 17.30 18.28 12.94
C LEU A 93 16.28 18.41 11.78
N PRO A 94 16.37 19.43 10.90
CA PRO A 94 17.61 19.84 10.23
C PRO A 94 17.92 21.32 10.42
N TYR A 95 17.61 21.89 11.59
CA TYR A 95 17.91 23.29 11.87
C TYR A 95 19.42 23.57 11.84
#